data_AF-A0A5N6TZI3-F1
#
_entry.id   AF-A0A5N6TZI3-F1
#
_cell.length_a   1.000
_cell.length_b   1.000
_cell.length_c   1.000
_cell.angle_alpha   90.00
_cell.angle_beta   90.00
_cell.angle_gamma   90.00
#
_symmetry.space_group_name_H-M   'P 1'
#
loop_
_entity.id
_entity.type
_entity.pdbx_description
1 polymer ?
#
loop_
_entity_poly.entity_id
_entity_poly.type
_entity_poly.pdbx_seq_one_letter_code
_entity_poly.pdbx_strand_id
1 'polypeptide(L)'
;MTQTVLDYLTKPEPELNYYQNLDWQTPTYNSDWNPIENIEEWTDFNYENIVKRYYADLHQPVNPDDLFNPTKMWERIGMNNVYSERGLEHKILLKNILVVSSVLPEHLFIGNGANTAEEFDIFPDWGTGDKRRLNRQDRFKAILGGDTKYNWSHCEAISIIQSSPNGYEYHPRKHIVRPFEQNQHYARKLGICYQFSGKEDAFLFQRFWLSPEPVRTSPRPQRKTRFQGHHQRVISSSTVSDVGSSIGAMSVGEPDLLPDIAGLHCAEVPSTGRPDGLTPNLALYALIRMAAEDSQLRSEYPPMDAR
;
A
#
# COMPACT_ATOMS: atom_id res chain seq x y z
N MET A 1 18.43 32.09 10.84
CA MET A 1 16.99 31.80 10.73
C MET A 1 16.79 30.41 11.30
N THR A 2 15.86 30.23 12.22
CA THR A 2 15.51 28.91 12.76
C THR A 2 14.71 28.17 11.70
N GLN A 3 15.22 27.03 11.23
CA GLN A 3 14.54 26.19 10.25
C GLN A 3 13.46 25.37 10.96
N THR A 4 12.29 25.19 10.34
CA THR A 4 11.24 24.29 10.87
C THR A 4 11.30 22.89 10.25
N VAL A 5 10.57 21.93 10.83
CA VAL A 5 10.37 20.60 10.21
C VAL A 5 9.73 20.76 8.82
N LEU A 6 8.76 21.65 8.67
CA LEU A 6 8.12 21.95 7.39
C LEU A 6 9.15 22.44 6.37
N ASP A 7 9.94 23.46 6.71
CA ASP A 7 10.98 24.01 5.84
C ASP A 7 12.00 22.95 5.42
N TYR A 8 12.24 21.95 6.27
CA TYR A 8 13.14 20.85 5.98
C TYR A 8 12.54 19.84 5.00
N LEU A 9 11.29 19.41 5.24
CA LEU A 9 10.60 18.43 4.41
C LEU A 9 10.18 19.00 3.05
N THR A 10 10.01 20.31 2.91
CA THR A 10 9.63 20.97 1.65
C THR A 10 10.83 21.42 0.82
N LYS A 11 12.07 21.06 1.19
CA LYS A 11 13.23 21.38 0.35
C LYS A 11 13.11 20.68 -1.00
N PRO A 12 13.35 21.37 -2.12
CA PRO A 12 13.31 20.77 -3.44
C PRO A 12 14.37 19.67 -3.56
N GLU A 13 14.02 18.57 -4.22
CA GLU A 13 14.99 17.54 -4.56
C GLU A 13 15.89 18.01 -5.71
N PRO A 14 17.20 17.69 -5.69
CA PRO A 14 18.07 17.97 -6.83
C PRO A 14 17.65 17.10 -8.03
N GLU A 15 17.83 17.67 -9.24
CA GLU A 15 17.43 17.06 -10.51
C GLU A 15 18.05 15.66 -10.73
N LEU A 16 17.34 14.83 -11.50
CA LEU A 16 17.70 13.45 -11.77
C LEU A 16 17.85 13.21 -13.26
N ASN A 17 18.87 12.44 -13.60
CA ASN A 17 19.03 11.86 -14.92
C ASN A 17 18.73 10.37 -14.79
N TYR A 18 17.52 9.95 -15.17
CA TYR A 18 17.21 8.54 -15.27
C TYR A 18 17.29 8.10 -16.73
N TYR A 19 17.82 6.91 -16.94
CA TYR A 19 18.02 6.36 -18.27
C TYR A 19 17.04 5.21 -18.45
N GLN A 20 16.09 5.37 -19.37
CA GLN A 20 15.21 4.28 -19.77
C GLN A 20 16.07 3.16 -20.35
N ASN A 21 16.19 2.08 -19.59
CA ASN A 21 16.79 0.85 -20.05
C ASN A 21 15.63 -0.01 -20.56
N LEU A 22 15.39 0.04 -21.87
CA LEU A 22 14.22 -0.57 -22.53
C LEU A 22 14.15 -2.09 -22.31
N ASP A 23 15.26 -2.73 -21.95
CA ASP A 23 15.37 -4.20 -21.90
C ASP A 23 15.36 -4.81 -20.48
N TRP A 24 15.36 -3.98 -19.41
CA TRP A 24 15.47 -4.47 -18.03
C TRP A 24 14.37 -3.88 -17.14
N GLN A 25 13.19 -4.49 -17.19
CA GLN A 25 12.20 -4.42 -16.13
C GLN A 25 12.41 -5.62 -15.21
N THR A 26 12.54 -5.43 -13.89
CA THR A 26 12.39 -6.54 -12.94
C THR A 26 10.89 -6.76 -12.78
N PRO A 27 10.29 -7.78 -13.41
CA PRO A 27 8.84 -7.92 -13.34
C PRO A 27 8.45 -8.28 -11.92
N THR A 28 7.58 -7.48 -11.31
CA THR A 28 6.83 -7.92 -10.14
C THR A 28 5.88 -9.02 -10.63
N TYR A 29 6.08 -10.26 -10.18
CA TYR A 29 5.35 -11.42 -10.72
C TYR A 29 4.76 -12.28 -9.62
N ASN A 30 3.43 -12.34 -9.60
CA ASN A 30 2.67 -13.42 -9.00
C ASN A 30 1.35 -13.55 -9.75
N SER A 31 1.02 -14.75 -10.22
CA SER A 31 -0.23 -15.02 -10.94
C SER A 31 -1.45 -14.96 -10.03
N ASP A 32 -1.26 -15.20 -8.73
CA ASP A 32 -2.31 -15.56 -7.79
C ASP A 32 -2.83 -14.35 -6.99
N TRP A 33 -2.27 -13.16 -7.21
CA TRP A 33 -2.79 -11.94 -6.62
C TRP A 33 -4.12 -11.53 -7.25
N ASN A 34 -5.02 -11.06 -6.40
CA ASN A 34 -6.32 -10.56 -6.79
C ASN A 34 -6.19 -9.34 -7.71
N PRO A 35 -7.07 -9.21 -8.70
CA PRO A 35 -7.17 -7.98 -9.48
C PRO A 35 -7.58 -6.79 -8.60
N ILE A 36 -7.25 -5.59 -9.08
CA ILE A 36 -7.71 -4.31 -8.54
C ILE A 36 -9.06 -3.99 -9.15
N GLU A 37 -10.09 -3.79 -8.32
CA GLU A 37 -11.43 -3.52 -8.83
C GLU A 37 -11.62 -2.03 -9.18
N ASN A 38 -11.07 -1.13 -8.37
CA ASN A 38 -11.24 0.31 -8.54
C ASN A 38 -9.99 1.10 -8.10
N ILE A 39 -9.69 2.19 -8.82
CA ILE A 39 -8.69 3.19 -8.43
C ILE A 39 -9.32 4.58 -8.55
N GLU A 40 -9.27 5.31 -7.44
CA GLU A 40 -9.74 6.69 -7.34
C GLU A 40 -8.59 7.64 -6.99
N GLU A 41 -8.72 8.92 -7.35
CA GLU A 41 -7.75 9.94 -6.94
C GLU A 41 -7.91 10.24 -5.44
N TRP A 42 -6.78 10.31 -4.73
CA TRP A 42 -6.77 10.70 -3.32
C TRP A 42 -6.74 12.23 -3.16
N THR A 43 -7.87 12.87 -3.42
CA THR A 43 -7.99 14.34 -3.54
C THR A 43 -7.75 15.11 -2.24
N ASP A 44 -8.09 14.55 -1.08
CA ASP A 44 -7.89 15.19 0.23
C ASP A 44 -6.46 15.04 0.77
N PHE A 45 -5.59 14.27 0.10
CA PHE A 45 -4.16 14.14 0.40
C PHE A 45 -3.36 15.23 -0.33
N ASN A 46 -3.42 16.45 0.19
CA ASN A 46 -2.81 17.65 -0.38
C ASN A 46 -2.05 18.47 0.67
N TYR A 47 -1.27 19.46 0.22
CA TYR A 47 -0.42 20.29 1.09
C TYR A 47 -1.20 20.96 2.23
N GLU A 48 -2.32 21.60 1.91
CA GLU A 48 -3.13 22.37 2.88
C GLU A 48 -3.62 21.48 4.02
N ASN A 49 -4.23 20.34 3.68
CA ASN A 49 -4.76 19.40 4.67
C ASN A 49 -3.66 18.78 5.53
N ILE A 50 -2.50 18.45 4.93
CA ILE A 50 -1.33 17.92 5.66
C ILE A 50 -0.81 18.95 6.66
N VAL A 51 -0.58 20.19 6.21
CA VAL A 51 -0.03 21.25 7.05
C VAL A 51 -0.99 21.62 8.17
N LYS A 52 -2.29 21.68 7.88
CA LYS A 52 -3.34 21.93 8.88
C LYS A 52 -3.36 20.82 9.93
N ARG A 53 -3.39 19.55 9.52
CA ARG A 53 -3.48 18.40 10.43
C ARG A 53 -2.27 18.25 11.34
N TYR A 54 -1.07 18.50 10.82
CA TYR A 54 0.20 18.31 11.54
C TYR A 54 0.87 19.63 11.93
N TYR A 55 0.11 20.73 12.00
CA TYR A 55 0.63 22.09 12.20
C TYR A 55 1.65 22.18 13.35
N ALA A 56 1.27 21.67 14.53
CA ALA A 56 2.07 21.77 15.74
C ALA A 56 3.44 21.09 15.62
N ASP A 57 3.53 19.97 14.90
CA ASP A 57 4.79 19.22 14.73
C ASP A 57 5.61 19.79 13.57
N LEU A 58 4.95 20.20 12.48
CA LEU A 58 5.59 20.74 11.29
C LEU A 58 6.24 22.12 11.56
N HIS A 59 5.70 22.90 12.49
CA HIS A 59 6.26 24.21 12.86
C HIS A 59 7.27 24.14 14.02
N GLN A 60 7.65 22.95 14.47
CA GLN A 60 8.70 22.82 15.48
C GLN A 60 10.04 23.27 14.90
N PRO A 61 10.83 24.05 15.66
CA PRO A 61 12.18 24.42 15.25
C PRO A 61 13.08 23.18 15.26
N VAL A 62 13.92 23.05 14.23
CA VAL A 62 14.94 22.02 14.12
C VAL A 62 16.32 22.65 14.06
N ASN A 63 17.28 22.00 14.70
CA ASN A 63 18.68 22.38 14.61
C ASN A 63 19.27 21.81 13.31
N PRO A 64 19.77 22.64 12.38
CA PRO A 64 20.32 22.17 11.11
C PRO A 64 21.46 21.17 11.25
N ASP A 65 22.20 21.21 12.36
CA ASP A 65 23.33 20.30 12.62
C ASP A 65 22.87 18.86 12.93
N ASP A 66 21.62 18.68 13.37
CA ASP A 66 21.02 17.38 13.66
C ASP A 66 20.31 16.77 12.42
N LEU A 67 20.17 17.54 11.34
CA LEU A 67 19.44 17.13 10.14
C LEU A 67 20.34 16.44 9.13
N PHE A 68 19.82 15.37 8.53
CA PHE A 68 20.49 14.71 7.42
C PHE A 68 20.35 15.55 6.14
N ASN A 69 21.44 15.94 5.50
CA ASN A 69 21.38 16.67 4.22
C ASN A 69 22.28 16.04 3.16
N PRO A 70 21.72 15.18 2.28
CA PRO A 70 22.51 14.45 1.29
C PRO A 70 22.84 15.27 0.04
N THR A 71 22.21 16.44 -0.18
CA THR A 71 22.18 17.12 -1.50
C THR A 71 23.57 17.34 -2.09
N LYS A 72 24.51 17.89 -1.30
CA LYS A 72 25.87 18.18 -1.79
C LYS A 72 26.71 16.91 -2.02
N MET A 73 26.47 15.88 -1.21
CA MET A 73 27.23 14.62 -1.33
C MET A 73 26.79 13.85 -2.57
N TRP A 74 25.48 13.81 -2.81
CA TRP A 74 24.83 13.08 -3.90
C TRP A 74 25.35 13.43 -5.28
N GLU A 75 25.36 14.73 -5.61
CA GLU A 75 25.84 15.23 -6.91
C GLU A 75 27.33 14.92 -7.09
N ARG A 76 28.12 15.08 -6.03
CA ARG A 76 29.57 14.84 -6.06
C ARG A 76 29.95 13.40 -6.38
N ILE A 77 29.14 12.43 -5.94
CA ILE A 77 29.43 11.00 -6.14
C ILE A 77 28.71 10.41 -7.36
N GLY A 78 28.04 11.23 -8.18
CA GLY A 78 27.41 10.81 -9.42
C GLY A 78 26.14 9.96 -9.25
N MET A 79 25.51 10.00 -8.08
CA MET A 79 24.29 9.23 -7.81
C MET A 79 23.04 9.81 -8.50
N ASN A 80 23.14 10.99 -9.11
CA ASN A 80 22.09 11.57 -9.95
C ASN A 80 21.74 10.75 -11.19
N ASN A 81 22.57 9.77 -11.56
CA ASN A 81 22.32 8.85 -12.67
C ASN A 81 21.78 7.51 -12.15
N VAL A 82 20.54 7.19 -12.53
CA VAL A 82 19.89 5.92 -12.16
C VAL A 82 19.76 5.03 -13.39
N TYR A 83 20.22 3.78 -13.28
CA TYR A 83 20.25 2.78 -14.35
C TYR A 83 19.52 1.46 -14.00
N SER A 84 19.09 1.32 -12.74
CA SER A 84 18.47 0.10 -12.23
C SER A 84 17.60 0.40 -11.01
N GLU A 85 16.72 -0.55 -10.66
CA GLU A 85 15.87 -0.48 -9.48
C GLU A 85 16.66 -0.36 -8.17
N ARG A 86 17.77 -1.08 -8.04
CA ARG A 86 18.67 -0.93 -6.89
C ARG A 86 19.29 0.47 -6.79
N GLY A 87 19.62 1.08 -7.93
CA GLY A 87 20.07 2.47 -7.96
C GLY A 87 18.98 3.43 -7.48
N LEU A 88 17.74 3.18 -7.88
CA LEU A 88 16.57 3.93 -7.43
C LEU A 88 16.28 3.72 -5.94
N GLU A 89 16.43 2.50 -5.42
CA GLU A 89 16.29 2.18 -4.00
C GLU A 89 17.28 2.99 -3.15
N HIS A 90 18.56 3.03 -3.56
CA HIS A 90 19.55 3.86 -2.87
C HIS A 90 19.22 5.36 -2.94
N LYS A 91 18.60 5.84 -4.03
CA LYS A 91 18.09 7.23 -4.12
C LYS A 91 17.02 7.47 -3.07
N ILE A 92 15.99 6.64 -3.07
CA ILE A 92 14.86 6.76 -2.15
C ILE A 92 15.36 6.71 -0.71
N LEU A 93 16.28 5.80 -0.39
CA LEU A 93 16.93 5.73 0.92
C LEU A 93 17.52 7.07 1.34
N LEU A 94 18.42 7.63 0.53
CA LEU A 94 19.16 8.82 0.93
C LEU A 94 18.28 10.09 0.89
N LYS A 95 17.49 10.29 -0.16
CA LYS A 95 16.73 11.54 -0.37
C LYS A 95 15.43 11.60 0.40
N ASN A 96 14.81 10.46 0.67
CA ASN A 96 13.47 10.40 1.25
C ASN A 96 13.45 9.71 2.60
N ILE A 97 13.89 8.46 2.66
CA ILE A 97 13.78 7.64 3.89
C ILE A 97 14.62 8.23 5.03
N LEU A 98 15.89 8.58 4.80
CA LEU A 98 16.76 9.16 5.83
C LEU A 98 16.35 10.58 6.22
N VAL A 99 15.91 11.38 5.24
CA VAL A 99 15.42 12.75 5.48
C VAL A 99 14.18 12.70 6.37
N VAL A 100 13.16 11.93 5.99
CA VAL A 100 11.94 11.78 6.78
C VAL A 100 12.24 11.17 8.15
N SER A 101 13.09 10.14 8.22
CA SER A 101 13.47 9.50 9.49
C SER A 101 14.11 10.45 10.49
N SER A 102 14.84 11.47 10.03
CA SER A 102 15.51 12.43 10.92
C SER A 102 14.55 13.36 11.68
N VAL A 103 13.29 13.44 11.26
CA VAL A 103 12.26 14.31 11.87
C VAL A 103 11.00 13.55 12.29
N LEU A 104 10.97 12.22 12.13
CA LEU A 104 9.89 11.39 12.66
C LEU A 104 9.92 11.38 14.20
N PRO A 105 8.76 11.26 14.86
CA PRO A 105 8.71 10.94 16.29
C PRO A 105 9.57 9.71 16.63
N GLU A 106 10.30 9.74 17.74
CA GLU A 106 11.34 8.75 18.06
C GLU A 106 10.85 7.28 18.06
N HIS A 107 9.57 7.07 18.39
CA HIS A 107 8.96 5.75 18.43
C HIS A 107 8.56 5.23 17.03
N LEU A 108 8.51 6.08 16.01
CA LEU A 108 8.25 5.68 14.63
C LEU A 108 9.55 5.48 13.87
N PHE A 109 9.51 4.64 12.85
CA PHE A 109 10.62 4.47 11.93
C PHE A 109 10.12 4.09 10.54
N ILE A 110 10.95 4.39 9.54
CA ILE A 110 10.88 3.80 8.22
C ILE A 110 12.27 3.29 7.86
N GLY A 111 12.37 2.09 7.27
CA GLY A 111 13.64 1.48 6.93
C GLY A 111 13.46 0.23 6.07
N ASN A 112 14.39 -0.70 6.14
CA ASN A 112 14.31 -1.96 5.37
C ASN A 112 13.03 -2.74 5.74
N GLY A 113 12.30 -3.22 4.74
CA GLY A 113 11.04 -3.97 4.93
C GLY A 113 11.16 -5.25 5.74
N ALA A 114 12.36 -5.86 5.81
CA ALA A 114 12.61 -7.01 6.68
C ALA A 114 12.35 -6.71 8.17
N ASN A 115 12.45 -5.44 8.59
CA ASN A 115 12.15 -5.02 9.96
C ASN A 115 10.68 -5.23 10.35
N THR A 116 9.78 -5.28 9.36
CA THR A 116 8.33 -5.38 9.55
C THR A 116 7.70 -6.57 8.83
N ALA A 117 8.50 -7.46 8.23
CA ALA A 117 7.98 -8.62 7.52
C ALA A 117 7.34 -9.62 8.49
N GLU A 118 6.02 -9.82 8.38
CA GLU A 118 5.20 -10.67 9.26
C GLU A 118 4.87 -12.03 8.65
N GLU A 119 4.91 -12.16 7.32
CA GLU A 119 4.57 -13.37 6.56
C GLU A 119 5.61 -13.68 5.47
N PHE A 120 5.69 -14.94 5.04
CA PHE A 120 6.69 -15.43 4.07
C PHE A 120 6.46 -14.97 2.63
N ASP A 121 5.30 -14.44 2.30
CA ASP A 121 4.95 -13.92 0.97
C ASP A 121 4.87 -12.39 0.97
N ILE A 122 5.31 -11.74 2.06
CA ILE A 122 5.25 -10.29 2.26
C ILE A 122 6.66 -9.73 2.44
N PHE A 123 7.17 -9.12 1.36
CA PHE A 123 8.50 -8.50 1.32
C PHE A 123 8.42 -7.14 0.63
N PRO A 124 7.93 -6.10 1.32
CA PRO A 124 8.11 -4.74 0.82
C PRO A 124 9.60 -4.37 0.88
N ASP A 125 10.06 -3.48 0.00
CA ASP A 125 11.42 -2.94 0.08
C ASP A 125 11.58 -2.08 1.35
N TRP A 126 10.51 -1.37 1.70
CA TRP A 126 10.43 -0.42 2.80
C TRP A 126 9.38 -0.82 3.82
N GLY A 127 9.79 -0.84 5.10
CA GLY A 127 8.94 -1.17 6.23
C GLY A 127 8.85 0.00 7.20
N THR A 128 7.62 0.33 7.61
CA THR A 128 7.36 1.35 8.63
C THR A 128 6.68 0.69 9.82
N GLY A 129 7.14 1.01 11.02
CA GLY A 129 6.62 0.46 12.26
C GLY A 129 6.64 1.44 13.42
N ASP A 130 6.01 1.01 14.51
CA ASP A 130 6.12 1.65 15.82
C ASP A 130 6.99 0.76 16.72
N LYS A 131 8.07 1.31 17.25
CA LYS A 131 9.04 0.62 18.12
C LYS A 131 8.40 0.04 19.38
N ARG A 132 7.20 0.49 19.74
CA ARG A 132 6.42 0.01 20.89
C ARG A 132 5.56 -1.22 20.56
N ARG A 133 5.47 -1.62 19.28
CA ARG A 133 4.56 -2.66 18.79
C ARG A 133 5.35 -3.75 18.05
N LEU A 134 5.34 -4.96 18.61
CA LEU A 134 5.92 -6.13 17.98
C LEU A 134 4.83 -7.04 17.39
N ASN A 135 5.17 -7.79 16.35
CA ASN A 135 4.37 -8.86 15.78
C ASN A 135 4.66 -10.20 16.49
N ARG A 136 4.09 -11.31 15.99
CA ARG A 136 4.23 -12.63 16.60
C ARG A 136 5.63 -13.26 16.45
N GLN A 137 6.48 -12.66 15.61
CA GLN A 137 7.84 -13.11 15.29
C GLN A 137 8.90 -12.19 15.94
N ASP A 138 8.53 -11.41 16.95
CA ASP A 138 9.39 -10.44 17.65
C ASP A 138 10.02 -9.38 16.73
N ARG A 139 9.40 -9.13 15.57
CA ARG A 139 9.73 -8.01 14.68
C ARG A 139 8.75 -6.87 14.90
N PHE A 140 9.04 -5.68 14.39
CA PHE A 140 8.09 -4.56 14.52
C PHE A 140 6.84 -4.82 13.71
N LYS A 141 5.67 -4.46 14.26
CA LYS A 141 4.42 -4.57 13.52
C LYS A 141 4.38 -3.54 12.39
N ALA A 142 4.05 -3.98 11.18
CA ALA A 142 3.88 -3.10 10.04
C ALA A 142 2.69 -2.16 10.24
N ILE A 143 2.88 -0.87 9.97
CA ILE A 143 1.80 0.12 9.88
C ILE A 143 1.66 0.70 8.46
N LEU A 144 2.75 0.65 7.68
CA LEU A 144 2.85 1.14 6.31
C LEU A 144 3.94 0.32 5.59
N GLY A 145 3.65 -0.13 4.38
CA GLY A 145 4.63 -0.76 3.48
C GLY A 145 4.98 0.15 2.31
N GLY A 146 6.14 -0.07 1.69
CA GLY A 146 6.43 0.56 0.41
C GLY A 146 7.40 -0.23 -0.45
N ASP A 147 7.30 0.01 -1.75
CA ASP A 147 8.08 -0.67 -2.77
C ASP A 147 8.74 0.34 -3.72
N THR A 148 9.90 -0.01 -4.24
CA THR A 148 10.60 0.71 -5.30
C THR A 148 10.20 0.10 -6.64
N LYS A 149 9.87 0.93 -7.63
CA LYS A 149 9.46 0.47 -8.97
C LYS A 149 10.20 1.25 -10.04
N TYR A 150 11.08 0.58 -10.78
CA TYR A 150 11.85 1.16 -11.88
C TYR A 150 11.23 0.85 -13.25
N ASN A 151 11.18 1.86 -14.12
CA ASN A 151 10.56 1.89 -15.45
C ASN A 151 9.10 1.44 -15.47
N TRP A 152 8.39 1.67 -14.36
CA TRP A 152 6.98 1.34 -14.25
C TRP A 152 6.09 2.51 -14.67
N SER A 153 5.16 2.26 -15.60
CA SER A 153 4.14 3.22 -16.01
C SER A 153 2.86 3.03 -15.18
N HIS A 154 2.75 3.77 -14.07
CA HIS A 154 1.56 3.73 -13.22
C HIS A 154 0.34 4.33 -13.90
N CYS A 155 0.51 5.39 -14.70
CA CYS A 155 -0.59 5.98 -15.50
C CYS A 155 -1.18 4.96 -16.46
N GLU A 156 -0.33 4.13 -17.08
CA GLU A 156 -0.81 3.07 -17.94
C GLU A 156 -1.51 1.95 -17.14
N ALA A 157 -0.98 1.58 -15.98
CA ALA A 157 -1.65 0.63 -15.09
C ALA A 157 -3.07 1.10 -14.71
N ILE A 158 -3.21 2.37 -14.31
CA ILE A 158 -4.51 3.00 -14.01
C ILE A 158 -5.40 2.97 -15.26
N SER A 159 -4.88 3.34 -16.43
CA SER A 159 -5.64 3.32 -17.68
C SER A 159 -6.14 1.92 -18.04
N ILE A 160 -5.35 0.86 -17.81
CA ILE A 160 -5.75 -0.53 -18.05
C ILE A 160 -6.91 -0.92 -17.13
N ILE A 161 -6.81 -0.61 -15.84
CA ILE A 161 -7.87 -0.89 -14.85
C ILE A 161 -9.16 -0.14 -15.25
N GLN A 162 -9.08 1.17 -15.47
CA GLN A 162 -10.25 2.01 -15.74
C GLN A 162 -10.91 1.73 -17.11
N SER A 163 -10.14 1.27 -18.09
CA SER A 163 -10.67 0.91 -19.42
C SER A 163 -11.24 -0.52 -19.50
N SER A 164 -11.14 -1.31 -18.41
CA SER A 164 -11.54 -2.71 -18.37
C SER A 164 -12.72 -2.95 -17.41
N PRO A 165 -13.96 -2.55 -17.76
CA PRO A 165 -15.11 -2.60 -16.86
C PRO A 165 -15.52 -4.02 -16.41
N ASN A 166 -15.06 -5.05 -17.12
CA ASN A 166 -15.30 -6.46 -16.78
C ASN A 166 -14.05 -7.14 -16.20
N GLY A 167 -13.09 -6.35 -15.70
CA GLY A 167 -11.78 -6.83 -15.26
C GLY A 167 -10.74 -6.88 -16.39
N TYR A 168 -9.46 -6.80 -16.02
CA TYR A 168 -8.29 -6.74 -16.91
C TYR A 168 -7.44 -8.01 -16.86
N GLU A 169 -7.96 -9.10 -16.29
CA GLU A 169 -7.21 -10.34 -16.02
C GLU A 169 -6.67 -11.01 -17.29
N TYR A 170 -7.33 -10.77 -18.42
CA TYR A 170 -6.93 -11.27 -19.75
C TYR A 170 -6.29 -10.18 -20.62
N HIS A 171 -6.05 -8.98 -20.08
CA HIS A 171 -5.41 -7.90 -20.82
C HIS A 171 -3.95 -8.28 -21.16
N PRO A 172 -3.48 -8.12 -22.42
CA PRO A 172 -2.15 -8.54 -22.84
C PRO A 172 -1.03 -7.84 -22.04
N ARG A 173 -1.32 -6.66 -21.49
CA ARG A 173 -0.40 -5.88 -20.66
C ARG A 173 -0.73 -5.93 -19.16
N LYS A 174 -1.45 -6.96 -18.68
CA LYS A 174 -1.77 -7.13 -17.24
C LYS A 174 -0.54 -7.00 -16.32
N HIS A 175 0.64 -7.42 -16.80
CA HIS A 175 1.89 -7.32 -16.05
C HIS A 175 2.20 -5.90 -15.54
N ILE A 176 1.70 -4.85 -16.22
CA ILE A 176 1.88 -3.44 -15.82
C ILE A 176 1.08 -3.10 -14.56
N VAL A 177 0.00 -3.84 -14.26
CA VAL A 177 -0.86 -3.62 -13.09
C VAL A 177 -0.33 -4.32 -11.84
N ARG A 178 0.62 -5.26 -11.98
CA ARG A 178 1.10 -6.11 -10.88
C ARG A 178 1.65 -5.36 -9.66
N PRO A 179 2.32 -4.20 -9.79
CA PRO A 179 2.72 -3.42 -8.62
C PRO A 179 1.53 -3.01 -7.73
N PHE A 180 0.37 -2.66 -8.30
CA PHE A 180 -0.82 -2.38 -7.48
C PHE A 180 -1.36 -3.65 -6.83
N GLU A 181 -1.41 -4.77 -7.56
CA GLU A 181 -1.86 -6.06 -7.02
C GLU A 181 -0.96 -6.56 -5.88
N GLN A 182 0.35 -6.35 -5.98
CA GLN A 182 1.31 -6.61 -4.91
C GLN A 182 0.96 -5.81 -3.66
N ASN A 183 0.77 -4.50 -3.82
CA ASN A 183 0.45 -3.62 -2.72
C ASN A 183 -0.90 -4.00 -2.07
N GLN A 184 -1.91 -4.33 -2.88
CA GLN A 184 -3.20 -4.83 -2.38
C GLN A 184 -3.04 -6.14 -1.59
N HIS A 185 -2.23 -7.07 -2.09
CA HIS A 185 -1.93 -8.32 -1.40
C HIS A 185 -1.29 -8.05 -0.02
N TYR A 186 -0.31 -7.15 0.03
CA TYR A 186 0.35 -6.75 1.26
C TYR A 186 -0.61 -6.09 2.26
N ALA A 187 -1.47 -5.19 1.77
CA ALA A 187 -2.47 -4.50 2.57
C ALA A 187 -3.43 -5.51 3.22
N ARG A 188 -3.92 -6.45 2.41
CA ARG A 188 -4.84 -7.51 2.83
C ARG A 188 -4.27 -8.43 3.90
N LYS A 189 -3.02 -8.86 3.73
CA LYS A 189 -2.33 -9.79 4.63
C LYS A 189 -1.94 -9.14 5.96
N LEU A 190 -1.39 -7.93 5.89
CA LEU A 190 -0.94 -7.21 7.08
C LEU A 190 -2.09 -6.47 7.81
N GLY A 191 -3.27 -6.36 7.17
CA GLY A 191 -4.39 -5.59 7.70
C GLY A 191 -4.09 -4.09 7.76
N ILE A 192 -3.25 -3.60 6.83
CA ILE A 192 -2.85 -2.19 6.75
C ILE A 192 -3.50 -1.50 5.55
N CYS A 193 -3.90 -0.24 5.69
CA CYS A 193 -4.57 0.50 4.62
C CYS A 193 -3.64 1.39 3.79
N TYR A 194 -2.49 1.80 4.32
CA TYR A 194 -1.58 2.70 3.62
C TYR A 194 -0.41 1.96 3.02
N GLN A 195 -0.03 2.37 1.81
CA GLN A 195 1.23 1.99 1.15
C GLN A 195 1.79 3.12 0.31
N PHE A 196 3.05 3.00 -0.11
CA PHE A 196 3.61 3.88 -1.14
C PHE A 196 4.44 3.10 -2.17
N SER A 197 4.58 3.68 -3.35
CA SER A 197 5.50 3.20 -4.38
C SER A 197 6.40 4.34 -4.84
N GLY A 198 7.70 4.18 -4.66
CA GLY A 198 8.70 5.14 -5.14
C GLY A 198 9.15 4.77 -6.56
N LYS A 199 9.05 5.73 -7.49
CA LYS A 199 9.55 5.61 -8.86
C LYS A 199 10.52 6.75 -9.18
N GLU A 200 11.08 6.76 -10.39
CA GLU A 200 12.15 7.67 -10.78
C GLU A 200 11.78 9.15 -10.65
N ASP A 201 10.57 9.45 -11.12
CA ASP A 201 10.03 10.80 -11.31
C ASP A 201 8.93 11.15 -10.31
N ALA A 202 8.44 10.21 -9.49
CA ALA A 202 7.34 10.44 -8.56
C ALA A 202 7.29 9.44 -7.39
N PHE A 203 6.47 9.77 -6.39
CA PHE A 203 5.96 8.84 -5.39
C PHE A 203 4.45 8.69 -5.58
N LEU A 204 3.97 7.47 -5.43
CA LEU A 204 2.53 7.15 -5.40
C LEU A 204 2.16 6.75 -3.99
N PHE A 205 1.29 7.53 -3.35
CA PHE A 205 0.75 7.23 -2.03
C PHE A 205 -0.62 6.61 -2.18
N GLN A 206 -0.85 5.50 -1.46
CA GLN A 206 -2.00 4.63 -1.68
C GLN A 206 -2.76 4.43 -0.37
N ARG A 207 -4.10 4.47 -0.43
CA ARG A 207 -5.01 4.11 0.67
C ARG A 207 -6.06 3.11 0.20
N PHE A 208 -5.96 1.87 0.65
CA PHE A 208 -6.89 0.78 0.34
C PHE A 208 -8.14 0.85 1.21
N TRP A 209 -9.30 0.49 0.65
CA TRP A 209 -10.55 0.36 1.41
C TRP A 209 -11.21 -0.99 1.16
N LEU A 210 -11.99 -1.44 2.14
CA LEU A 210 -12.72 -2.69 2.08
C LEU A 210 -13.97 -2.57 1.22
N SER A 211 -14.32 -3.65 0.55
CA SER A 211 -15.66 -3.83 -0.01
C SER A 211 -16.68 -3.63 1.10
N PRO A 212 -17.81 -2.94 0.83
CA PRO A 212 -18.93 -2.93 1.76
C PRO A 212 -19.27 -4.38 2.11
N GLU A 213 -19.50 -4.68 3.40
CA GLU A 213 -19.92 -6.03 3.76
C GLU A 213 -21.12 -6.41 2.88
N PRO A 214 -21.06 -7.55 2.17
CA PRO A 214 -22.23 -8.00 1.45
C PRO A 214 -23.33 -8.14 2.49
N VAL A 215 -24.43 -7.39 2.32
CA VAL A 215 -25.63 -7.56 3.13
C VAL A 215 -25.90 -9.05 3.17
N ARG A 216 -25.75 -9.67 4.35
CA ARG A 216 -25.98 -11.10 4.60
C ARG A 216 -27.47 -11.39 4.36
N THR A 217 -27.88 -11.38 3.09
CA THR A 217 -29.09 -12.02 2.65
C THR A 217 -28.76 -13.51 2.69
N SER A 218 -29.55 -14.22 3.50
CA SER A 218 -29.52 -15.66 3.77
C SER A 218 -28.80 -16.51 2.71
N PRO A 219 -28.03 -17.54 3.11
CA PRO A 219 -27.23 -18.34 2.19
C PRO A 219 -28.08 -18.80 1.01
N ARG A 220 -27.71 -18.29 -0.18
CA ARG A 220 -28.32 -18.69 -1.45
C ARG A 220 -28.22 -20.22 -1.52
N PRO A 221 -29.33 -20.97 -1.72
CA PRO A 221 -29.26 -22.42 -1.76
C PRO A 221 -28.25 -22.84 -2.83
N GLN A 222 -27.17 -23.52 -2.43
CA GLN A 222 -26.27 -24.15 -3.38
C GLN A 222 -27.08 -25.13 -4.22
N ARG A 223 -27.20 -24.83 -5.51
CA ARG A 223 -27.76 -25.76 -6.49
C ARG A 223 -26.80 -26.94 -6.55
N LYS A 224 -27.12 -28.03 -5.84
CA LYS A 224 -26.40 -29.31 -5.94
C LYS A 224 -26.27 -29.67 -7.42
N THR A 225 -25.09 -29.51 -7.98
CA THR A 225 -24.70 -30.15 -9.23
C THR A 225 -24.72 -31.65 -8.96
N ARG A 226 -25.84 -32.28 -9.31
CA ARG A 226 -25.93 -33.74 -9.38
C ARG A 226 -24.93 -34.19 -10.43
N PHE A 227 -23.79 -34.69 -9.97
CA PHE A 227 -22.98 -35.61 -10.75
C PHE A 227 -23.89 -36.76 -11.20
N GLN A 228 -23.94 -36.99 -12.51
CA GLN A 228 -24.53 -38.16 -13.11
C GLN A 228 -23.79 -39.41 -12.62
N GLY A 229 -24.54 -40.32 -12.02
CA GLY A 229 -24.06 -41.64 -11.60
C GLY A 229 -25.23 -42.56 -11.32
N HIS A 230 -25.58 -43.34 -12.36
CA HIS A 230 -26.28 -44.63 -12.40
C HIS A 230 -27.55 -44.93 -11.55
N HIS A 231 -28.57 -45.39 -12.29
CA HIS A 231 -29.82 -46.07 -11.93
C HIS A 231 -29.96 -46.62 -10.50
N GLN A 232 -31.00 -46.17 -9.78
CA GLN A 232 -31.71 -47.03 -8.83
C GLN A 232 -33.20 -46.67 -8.74
N ARG A 233 -34.02 -47.71 -8.81
CA ARG A 233 -35.48 -47.70 -8.94
C ARG A 233 -36.16 -47.08 -7.70
N VAL A 234 -37.21 -46.30 -7.96
CA VAL A 234 -38.20 -45.85 -6.99
C VAL A 234 -39.00 -47.05 -6.48
N ILE A 235 -39.07 -47.22 -5.15
CA ILE A 235 -40.16 -47.92 -4.47
C ILE A 235 -40.54 -47.06 -3.26
N SER A 236 -41.78 -46.58 -3.27
CA SER A 236 -42.41 -45.88 -2.15
C SER A 236 -42.87 -46.90 -1.11
N SER A 237 -42.53 -46.71 0.17
CA SER A 237 -43.43 -47.05 1.27
C SER A 237 -43.14 -46.17 2.48
N SER A 238 -44.21 -45.67 3.06
CA SER A 238 -44.31 -44.68 4.12
C SER A 238 -44.09 -45.27 5.51
N THR A 239 -43.26 -44.61 6.32
CA THR A 239 -43.47 -44.43 7.77
C THR A 239 -42.63 -43.25 8.25
N VAL A 240 -43.32 -42.25 8.79
CA VAL A 240 -42.76 -41.10 9.51
C VAL A 240 -42.26 -41.60 10.86
N SER A 241 -40.98 -41.41 11.13
CA SER A 241 -40.41 -41.52 12.48
C SER A 241 -39.42 -40.38 12.65
N ASP A 242 -39.80 -39.44 13.52
CA ASP A 242 -38.93 -38.46 14.14
C ASP A 242 -37.66 -39.14 14.67
N VAL A 243 -36.53 -38.84 14.06
CA VAL A 243 -35.21 -39.19 14.59
C VAL A 243 -34.36 -37.93 14.59
N GLY A 244 -34.22 -37.38 15.80
CA GLY A 244 -32.95 -36.87 16.27
C GLY A 244 -32.50 -35.55 15.66
N SER A 245 -32.91 -34.47 16.32
CA SER A 245 -32.13 -33.25 16.49
C SER A 245 -30.69 -33.56 16.92
N SER A 246 -29.82 -33.89 15.97
CA SER A 246 -28.36 -33.95 16.14
C SER A 246 -27.70 -34.19 14.78
N ILE A 247 -27.90 -33.27 13.83
CA ILE A 247 -26.96 -33.10 12.72
C ILE A 247 -26.21 -31.81 13.04
N GLY A 248 -24.93 -31.99 13.32
CA GLY A 248 -24.10 -31.06 14.03
C GLY A 248 -24.18 -29.64 13.49
N ALA A 249 -24.16 -28.70 14.43
CA ALA A 249 -23.42 -27.46 14.26
C ALA A 249 -21.96 -27.82 13.94
N MET A 250 -21.70 -28.25 12.71
CA MET A 250 -20.38 -28.14 12.13
C MET A 250 -20.19 -26.65 11.93
N SER A 251 -19.65 -26.00 12.96
CA SER A 251 -18.85 -24.80 12.79
C SER A 251 -17.71 -25.20 11.88
N VAL A 252 -17.97 -25.20 10.57
CA VAL A 252 -16.93 -24.99 9.59
C VAL A 252 -16.34 -23.67 10.04
N GLY A 253 -15.14 -23.71 10.63
CA GLY A 253 -14.41 -22.48 10.93
C GLY A 253 -14.48 -21.65 9.68
N GLU A 254 -15.01 -20.43 9.78
CA GLU A 254 -14.91 -19.48 8.67
C GLU A 254 -13.44 -19.55 8.27
N PRO A 255 -13.10 -20.06 7.06
CA PRO A 255 -11.70 -20.03 6.63
C PRO A 255 -11.30 -18.58 6.79
N ASP A 256 -10.15 -18.27 7.40
CA ASP A 256 -9.71 -16.88 7.64
C ASP A 256 -9.89 -16.09 6.34
N LEU A 257 -11.06 -15.43 6.20
CA LEU A 257 -11.49 -14.84 4.96
C LEU A 257 -10.72 -13.54 4.96
N LEU A 258 -9.57 -13.57 4.29
CA LEU A 258 -8.75 -12.39 4.13
C LEU A 258 -9.64 -11.24 3.62
N PRO A 259 -9.53 -10.03 4.19
CA PRO A 259 -10.45 -8.94 3.90
C PRO A 259 -10.60 -8.69 2.41
N ASP A 260 -11.82 -8.40 1.97
CA ASP A 260 -12.08 -8.08 0.56
C ASP A 260 -11.82 -6.58 0.32
N ILE A 261 -10.89 -6.27 -0.58
CA ILE A 261 -10.49 -4.89 -0.87
C ILE A 261 -11.23 -4.46 -2.15
N ALA A 262 -12.07 -3.44 -2.04
CA ALA A 262 -12.84 -2.91 -3.17
C ALA A 262 -12.04 -1.96 -4.05
N GLY A 263 -10.94 -1.40 -3.55
CA GLY A 263 -10.12 -0.50 -4.34
C GLY A 263 -9.10 0.27 -3.53
N LEU A 264 -8.45 1.22 -4.20
CA LEU A 264 -7.44 2.09 -3.61
C LEU A 264 -7.57 3.55 -4.08
N HIS A 265 -7.30 4.47 -3.16
CA HIS A 265 -7.10 5.87 -3.50
C HIS A 265 -5.63 6.07 -3.81
N CYS A 266 -5.30 6.84 -4.84
CA CYS A 266 -3.93 7.10 -5.26
C CYS A 266 -3.65 8.61 -5.33
N ALA A 267 -2.57 9.06 -4.70
CA ALA A 267 -2.02 10.40 -4.87
C ALA A 267 -0.60 10.32 -5.43
N GLU A 268 -0.38 10.96 -6.59
CA GLU A 268 0.94 11.10 -7.20
C GLU A 268 1.62 12.40 -6.80
N VAL A 269 2.79 12.32 -6.18
CA VAL A 269 3.63 13.48 -5.89
C VAL A 269 4.91 13.39 -6.73
N PRO A 270 5.12 14.29 -7.71
CA PRO A 270 6.36 14.31 -8.49
C PRO A 270 7.59 14.49 -7.59
N SER A 271 8.73 13.96 -8.02
CA SER A 271 10.01 14.13 -7.31
C SER A 271 10.40 15.60 -7.16
N THR A 272 9.96 16.45 -8.09
CA THR A 272 10.15 17.91 -8.03
C THR A 272 9.17 18.63 -7.10
N GLY A 273 8.21 17.91 -6.52
CA GLY A 273 7.08 18.46 -5.79
C GLY A 273 5.92 18.86 -6.69
N ARG A 274 4.75 19.03 -6.07
CA ARG A 274 3.52 19.51 -6.71
C ARG A 274 3.44 21.04 -6.68
N PRO A 275 2.64 21.67 -7.56
CA PRO A 275 2.41 23.11 -7.54
C PRO A 275 1.78 23.66 -6.26
N ASP A 276 1.07 22.82 -5.50
CA ASP A 276 0.48 23.17 -4.20
C ASP A 276 1.50 23.24 -3.05
N GLY A 277 2.76 22.87 -3.31
CA GLY A 277 3.83 22.84 -2.31
C GLY A 277 4.07 21.46 -1.67
N LEU A 278 3.27 20.44 -2.03
CA LEU A 278 3.48 19.09 -1.52
C LEU A 278 4.72 18.44 -2.14
N THR A 279 5.68 18.07 -1.30
CA THR A 279 6.89 17.33 -1.70
C THR A 279 6.79 15.86 -1.31
N PRO A 280 7.59 14.96 -1.94
CA PRO A 280 7.61 13.55 -1.57
C PRO A 280 7.94 13.32 -0.08
N ASN A 281 8.84 14.13 0.48
CA ASN A 281 9.25 14.02 1.89
C ASN A 281 8.13 14.43 2.85
N LEU A 282 7.42 15.54 2.57
CA LEU A 282 6.29 15.96 3.38
C LEU A 282 5.14 14.95 3.28
N ALA A 283 4.86 14.44 2.08
CA ALA A 283 3.84 13.42 1.85
C ALA A 283 4.16 12.10 2.57
N LEU A 284 5.41 11.62 2.47
CA LEU A 284 5.84 10.39 3.14
C LEU A 284 5.80 10.55 4.67
N TYR A 285 6.26 11.69 5.19
CA TYR A 285 6.11 12.02 6.61
C TYR A 285 4.64 11.95 7.05
N ALA A 286 3.75 12.62 6.31
CA ALA A 286 2.31 12.63 6.62
C ALA A 286 1.71 11.22 6.58
N LEU A 287 2.04 10.41 5.57
CA LEU A 287 1.51 9.05 5.45
C LEU A 287 1.94 8.17 6.63
N ILE A 288 3.20 8.27 7.08
CA ILE A 288 3.70 7.54 8.25
C ILE A 288 2.96 7.98 9.52
N ARG A 289 2.74 9.29 9.69
CA ARG A 289 1.99 9.84 10.83
C ARG A 289 0.53 9.37 10.83
N MET A 290 -0.13 9.37 9.67
CA MET A 290 -1.49 8.86 9.51
C MET A 290 -1.58 7.36 9.82
N ALA A 291 -0.63 6.57 9.34
CA ALA A 291 -0.55 5.14 9.63
C ALA A 291 -0.33 4.84 11.13
N ALA A 292 0.43 5.68 11.82
CA ALA A 292 0.63 5.55 13.26
C ALA A 292 -0.64 5.87 14.07
N GLU A 293 -1.48 6.78 13.58
CA GLU A 293 -2.78 7.09 14.18
C GLU A 293 -3.81 5.98 13.93
N ASP A 294 -3.91 5.52 12.69
CA ASP A 294 -4.82 4.46 12.27
C ASP A 294 -4.39 3.83 10.94
N SER A 295 -3.78 2.65 11.02
CA SER A 295 -3.40 1.87 9.83
C SER A 295 -4.48 0.88 9.39
N GLN A 296 -5.64 0.79 10.03
CA GLN A 296 -6.56 -0.32 9.79
C GLN A 296 -7.30 -0.20 8.45
N LEU A 297 -7.51 -1.33 7.78
CA LEU A 297 -8.42 -1.42 6.65
C LEU A 297 -9.87 -1.17 7.11
N ARG A 298 -10.55 -0.25 6.42
CA ARG A 298 -11.95 0.13 6.65
C ARG A 298 -12.68 0.25 5.32
N SER A 299 -14.00 0.17 5.36
CA SER A 299 -14.85 0.47 4.19
C SER A 299 -14.83 1.96 3.83
N GLU A 300 -14.71 2.83 4.85
CA GLU A 300 -14.68 4.28 4.70
C GLU A 300 -13.70 4.92 5.68
N TYR A 301 -13.12 6.04 5.29
CA TYR A 301 -12.19 6.82 6.10
C TYR A 301 -12.69 8.25 6.27
N PRO A 302 -12.49 8.87 7.45
CA PRO A 302 -12.78 10.29 7.61
C PRO A 302 -11.88 11.14 6.69
N PRO A 303 -12.38 12.32 6.25
CA PRO A 303 -11.56 13.28 5.53
C PRO A 303 -10.30 13.68 6.32
N MET A 304 -9.24 14.03 5.60
CA MET A 304 -7.96 14.37 6.21
C MET A 304 -8.03 15.58 7.15
N ASP A 305 -8.91 16.53 6.90
CA ASP A 305 -9.06 17.80 7.63
C ASP A 305 -10.05 17.75 8.80
N ALA A 306 -10.61 16.58 9.11
CA ALA A 306 -11.66 16.40 10.10
C ALA A 306 -11.20 16.50 11.59
N ARG A 307 -10.00 17.02 11.87
CA ARG A 307 -9.43 17.16 13.22
C ARG A 307 -8.85 18.54 13.48
#